data_AF-F3FW61-F1
#
_entry.id   AF-F3FW61-F1
#
_cell.length_a   1.000
_cell.length_b   1.000
_cell.length_c   1.000
_cell.angle_alpha   90.00
_cell.angle_beta   90.00
_cell.angle_gamma   90.00
#
_symmetry.space_group_name_H-M   'P 1'
#
loop_
_entity.id
_entity.type
_entity.pdbx_description
1 polymer ?
#
loop_
_entity_poly.entity_id
_entity_poly.type
_entity_poly.pdbx_seq_one_letter_code
_entity_poly.pdbx_strand_id
1 'polypeptide(L)'
;NGSVAGQQGVQLNLGQLTNTGNGSVYGKNSLNLAVSGALNNDQGTLRSDGTLAVRAASLSNNSGSVTSAGTATLSTTGAVVNRGGQILSDAGLTLSSASLD
;
A
#
# COMPACT_ATOMS: atom_id res chain seq x y z
N ASN A 1 -3.75 -14.71 9.75
CA ASN A 1 -3.24 -13.37 10.14
C ASN A 1 -1.72 -13.38 10.05
N GLY A 2 -1.17 -13.01 8.88
CA GLY A 2 0.27 -12.85 8.67
C GLY A 2 0.69 -11.40 8.90
N SER A 3 1.93 -11.18 9.35
CA SER A 3 2.50 -9.85 9.55
C SER A 3 3.94 -9.79 9.04
N VAL A 4 4.27 -8.71 8.34
CA VAL A 4 5.64 -8.34 7.96
C VAL A 4 5.93 -6.97 8.56
N ALA A 5 6.99 -6.85 9.37
CA ALA A 5 7.28 -5.62 10.10
C ALA A 5 8.79 -5.30 10.11
N GLY A 6 9.15 -4.01 10.00
CA GLY A 6 10.54 -3.54 10.05
C GLY A 6 10.70 -2.19 10.76
N GLN A 7 11.75 -2.06 11.60
CA GLN A 7 12.01 -0.85 12.42
C GLN A 7 12.70 0.29 11.66
N GLN A 8 13.53 -0.03 10.64
CA GLN A 8 14.15 0.99 9.77
C GLN A 8 13.39 1.15 8.45
N GLY A 9 12.81 0.07 7.95
CA GLY A 9 11.94 0.08 6.79
C GLY A 9 11.62 -1.34 6.34
N VAL A 10 10.68 -1.45 5.40
CA VAL A 10 10.36 -2.69 4.69
C VAL A 10 10.43 -2.41 3.19
N GLN A 11 11.22 -3.22 2.48
CA GLN A 11 11.34 -3.17 1.03
C GLN A 11 10.93 -4.52 0.46
N LEU A 12 9.88 -4.56 -0.36
CA LEU A 12 9.40 -5.77 -1.02
C LEU A 12 9.39 -5.57 -2.54
N ASN A 13 10.06 -6.48 -3.26
CA ASN A 13 10.05 -6.54 -4.72
C ASN A 13 9.40 -7.86 -5.12
N LEU A 14 8.19 -7.81 -5.66
CA LEU A 14 7.32 -8.99 -5.82
C LEU A 14 6.66 -9.02 -7.21
N GLY A 15 6.27 -10.23 -7.66
CA GLY A 15 5.39 -10.37 -8.82
C GLY A 15 3.95 -9.97 -8.51
N GLN A 16 3.44 -10.44 -7.37
CA GLN A 16 2.12 -10.12 -6.83
C GLN A 16 2.21 -10.03 -5.31
N LEU A 17 1.31 -9.27 -4.71
CA LEU A 17 1.15 -9.23 -3.26
C LEU A 17 -0.32 -9.44 -2.91
N THR A 18 -0.59 -10.44 -2.06
CA THR A 18 -1.91 -10.67 -1.47
C THR A 18 -1.81 -10.46 0.04
N ASN A 19 -2.29 -9.32 0.51
CA ASN A 19 -2.36 -8.91 1.90
C ASN A 19 -3.83 -8.81 2.31
N THR A 20 -4.49 -9.95 2.53
CA THR A 20 -5.93 -10.02 2.82
C THR A 20 -6.20 -10.68 4.17
N GLY A 21 -7.45 -10.60 4.65
CA GLY A 21 -7.89 -11.30 5.86
C GLY A 21 -7.16 -10.83 7.12
N ASN A 22 -7.10 -9.51 7.33
CA ASN A 22 -6.36 -8.86 8.41
C ASN A 22 -4.84 -9.09 8.36
N GLY A 23 -4.29 -9.28 7.15
CA GLY A 23 -2.84 -9.23 6.91
C GLY A 23 -2.27 -7.84 7.15
N SER A 24 -1.02 -7.75 7.61
CA SER A 24 -0.35 -6.48 7.90
C SER A 24 1.06 -6.42 7.32
N VAL A 25 1.37 -5.33 6.63
CA VAL A 25 2.73 -4.97 6.23
C VAL A 25 3.04 -3.59 6.80
N TYR A 26 4.05 -3.52 7.66
CA TYR A 26 4.38 -2.34 8.43
C TYR A 26 5.86 -1.95 8.32
N GLY A 27 6.14 -0.71 7.94
CA GLY A 27 7.48 -0.15 7.95
C GLY A 27 7.55 1.10 8.80
N LYS A 28 8.28 1.06 9.93
CA LYS A 28 8.32 2.18 10.88
C LYS A 28 8.84 3.47 10.26
N ASN A 29 10.01 3.45 9.61
CA ASN A 29 10.56 4.65 8.98
C ASN A 29 10.26 4.72 7.46
N SER A 30 10.09 3.59 6.78
CA SER A 30 9.57 3.56 5.41
C SER A 30 8.93 2.23 5.04
N LEU A 31 7.92 2.28 4.16
CA LEU A 31 7.35 1.11 3.49
C LEU A 31 7.44 1.30 1.97
N ASN A 32 8.27 0.48 1.33
CA ASN A 32 8.50 0.52 -0.11
C ASN A 32 8.05 -0.79 -0.76
N LEU A 33 6.99 -0.73 -1.57
CA LEU A 33 6.43 -1.86 -2.29
C LEU A 33 6.61 -1.65 -3.78
N ALA A 34 7.38 -2.52 -4.43
CA ALA A 34 7.47 -2.62 -5.87
C ALA A 34 6.88 -3.96 -6.31
N VAL A 35 5.65 -3.91 -6.82
CA VAL A 35 4.92 -5.08 -7.29
C VAL A 35 4.77 -4.96 -8.81
N SER A 36 5.26 -5.93 -9.59
CA SER A 36 5.12 -5.84 -11.05
C SER A 36 3.71 -6.13 -11.55
N GLY A 37 2.92 -6.87 -10.77
CA GLY A 37 1.53 -7.20 -11.03
C GLY A 37 0.56 -6.57 -10.04
N ALA A 38 -0.45 -7.35 -9.65
CA ALA A 38 -1.51 -6.90 -8.76
C ALA A 38 -1.07 -6.82 -7.29
N LEU A 39 -1.42 -5.71 -6.64
CA LEU A 39 -1.41 -5.57 -5.20
C LEU A 39 -2.84 -5.67 -4.68
N ASN A 40 -3.14 -6.74 -3.95
CA ASN A 40 -4.41 -6.91 -3.25
C ASN A 40 -4.20 -6.65 -1.75
N ASN A 41 -4.80 -5.57 -1.26
CA ASN A 41 -4.82 -5.17 0.15
C ASN A 41 -6.25 -5.21 0.74
N ASP A 42 -7.14 -6.01 0.17
CA ASP A 42 -8.54 -6.10 0.62
C ASP A 42 -8.61 -6.62 2.07
N GLN A 43 -9.26 -5.86 2.96
CA GLN A 43 -9.27 -6.14 4.40
C GLN A 43 -7.86 -6.27 5.02
N GLY A 44 -6.85 -5.73 4.34
CA GLY A 44 -5.46 -5.72 4.77
C GLY A 44 -5.02 -4.35 5.27
N THR A 45 -3.82 -4.30 5.82
CA THR A 45 -3.16 -3.06 6.22
C THR A 45 -1.77 -2.94 5.62
N LEU A 46 -1.52 -1.83 4.91
CA LEU A 46 -0.20 -1.33 4.56
C LEU A 46 0.03 -0.05 5.34
N ARG A 47 1.04 -0.02 6.21
CA ARG A 47 1.27 1.13 7.08
C ARG A 47 2.74 1.54 7.10
N SER A 48 2.98 2.85 7.06
CA SER A 48 4.25 3.43 7.47
C SER A 48 4.08 4.53 8.51
N ASP A 49 4.94 4.57 9.53
CA ASP A 49 5.05 5.75 10.41
C ASP A 49 6.06 6.79 9.84
N GLY A 50 6.59 6.55 8.65
CA GLY A 50 7.36 7.49 7.84
C GLY A 50 6.82 7.51 6.42
N THR A 51 7.69 7.38 5.41
CA THR A 51 7.28 7.45 4.01
C THR A 51 6.69 6.14 3.48
N LEU A 52 5.69 6.25 2.62
CA LEU A 52 5.11 5.12 1.92
C LEU A 52 5.25 5.29 0.41
N ALA A 53 5.85 4.32 -0.26
CA ALA A 53 5.95 4.28 -1.70
C ALA A 53 5.43 2.95 -2.24
N VAL A 54 4.43 3.00 -3.12
CA VAL A 54 3.83 1.83 -3.76
C VAL A 54 3.88 2.00 -5.27
N ARG A 55 4.44 1.00 -5.94
CA ARG A 55 4.36 0.81 -7.40
C ARG A 55 3.70 -0.53 -7.68
N ALA A 56 2.64 -0.53 -8.49
CA ALA A 56 1.90 -1.74 -8.85
C ALA A 56 1.32 -1.65 -10.27
N ALA A 57 0.94 -2.78 -10.86
CA ALA A 57 0.10 -2.74 -12.07
C ALA A 57 -1.33 -2.31 -11.71
N SER A 58 -1.86 -2.81 -10.60
CA SER A 58 -3.16 -2.43 -10.06
C SER A 58 -3.15 -2.53 -8.54
N LEU A 59 -4.05 -1.78 -7.90
CA LEU A 59 -4.26 -1.80 -6.46
C LEU A 59 -5.73 -2.06 -6.14
N SER A 60 -6.01 -3.12 -5.38
CA SER A 60 -7.29 -3.31 -4.70
C SER A 60 -7.13 -3.04 -3.21
N ASN A 61 -7.95 -2.17 -2.65
CA ASN A 61 -7.96 -1.79 -1.25
C ASN A 61 -9.39 -1.83 -0.69
N ASN A 62 -10.18 -2.84 -1.05
CA ASN A 62 -11.57 -2.96 -0.63
C ASN A 62 -11.65 -3.26 0.87
N SER A 63 -12.29 -2.37 1.64
CA SER A 63 -12.29 -2.41 3.11
C SER A 63 -10.89 -2.54 3.74
N GLY A 64 -9.85 -2.13 2.99
CA GLY A 64 -8.46 -2.17 3.42
C GLY A 64 -7.96 -0.80 3.87
N SER A 65 -6.70 -0.78 4.30
CA SER A 65 -6.03 0.44 4.77
C SER A 65 -4.64 0.59 4.18
N VAL A 66 -4.36 1.74 3.59
CA VAL A 66 -3.03 2.18 3.15
C VAL A 66 -2.74 3.52 3.83
N THR A 67 -1.81 3.55 4.79
CA THR A 67 -1.54 4.75 5.61
C THR A 67 -0.08 5.10 5.71
N SER A 68 0.20 6.40 5.82
CA SER A 68 1.54 6.96 6.01
C SER A 68 1.49 8.16 6.95
N ALA A 69 2.32 8.18 8.00
CA ALA A 69 2.51 9.38 8.81
C ALA A 69 3.45 10.41 8.14
N GLY A 70 4.19 9.99 7.11
CA GLY A 70 4.94 10.86 6.21
C GLY A 70 4.20 11.08 4.89
N THR A 71 4.96 11.30 3.81
CA THR A 71 4.41 11.39 2.46
C THR A 71 4.08 10.01 1.92
N ALA A 72 2.97 9.90 1.19
CA ALA A 72 2.60 8.70 0.44
C ALA A 72 2.68 8.96 -1.07
N THR A 73 3.30 8.04 -1.80
CA THR A 73 3.28 7.99 -3.26
C THR A 73 2.74 6.65 -3.71
N LEU A 74 1.60 6.66 -4.39
CA LEU A 74 1.04 5.50 -5.07
C LEU A 74 1.09 5.73 -6.58
N SER A 75 1.77 4.83 -7.29
CA SER A 75 1.85 4.84 -8.74
C SER A 75 1.40 3.50 -9.28
N THR A 76 0.28 3.50 -9.99
CA THR A 76 -0.22 2.32 -10.69
C THR A 76 -0.30 2.59 -12.19
N THR A 77 -0.03 1.57 -13.00
CA THR A 77 -0.26 1.67 -14.45
C THR A 77 -1.72 1.45 -14.82
N GLY A 78 -2.47 0.73 -13.98
CA GLY A 78 -3.90 0.46 -14.10
C GLY A 78 -4.72 1.08 -12.98
N ALA A 79 -5.85 0.46 -12.68
CA ALA A 79 -6.85 0.95 -11.75
C ALA A 79 -6.39 0.85 -10.28
N VAL A 80 -6.87 1.81 -9.49
CA VAL A 80 -6.91 1.77 -8.03
C VAL A 80 -8.37 1.64 -7.63
N VAL A 81 -8.70 0.59 -6.88
CA VAL A 81 -10.01 0.33 -6.30
C VAL A 81 -9.93 0.58 -4.80
N ASN A 82 -10.67 1.54 -4.27
CA ASN A 82 -10.63 1.93 -2.86
C ASN A 82 -12.01 1.91 -2.18
N ARG A 83 -12.86 0.95 -2.56
CA ARG A 83 -14.24 0.86 -2.04
C ARG A 83 -14.28 0.49 -0.56
N GLY A 84 -14.89 1.36 0.25
CA GLY A 84 -14.99 1.17 1.69
C GLY A 84 -13.64 1.07 2.42
N GLY A 85 -12.54 1.36 1.73
CA GLY A 85 -11.18 1.38 2.26
C GLY A 85 -10.65 2.81 2.37
N GLN A 86 -9.41 2.93 2.84
CA GLN A 86 -8.76 4.23 3.01
C GLN A 86 -7.34 4.24 2.45
N ILE A 87 -7.01 5.34 1.79
CA ILE A 87 -5.66 5.73 1.40
C ILE A 87 -5.41 7.09 2.03
N LEU A 88 -4.57 7.15 3.05
CA LEU A 88 -4.34 8.34 3.87
C LEU A 88 -2.84 8.62 4.02
N SER A 89 -2.49 9.90 3.99
CA SER A 89 -1.15 10.39 4.33
C SER A 89 -1.26 11.67 5.15
N ASP A 90 -0.48 11.75 6.22
CA ASP A 90 -0.47 12.92 7.10
C ASP A 90 0.31 14.10 6.49
N ALA A 91 1.36 13.84 5.69
CA ALA A 91 2.19 14.89 5.09
C ALA A 91 1.82 15.22 3.63
N GLY A 92 1.20 14.29 2.89
CA GLY A 92 0.75 14.52 1.52
C GLY A 92 0.69 13.24 0.69
N LEU A 93 -0.40 13.09 -0.07
CA LEU A 93 -0.63 11.97 -0.97
C LEU A 93 -0.42 12.39 -2.42
N THR A 94 0.48 11.70 -3.12
CA THR A 94 0.54 11.69 -4.58
C THR A 94 0.00 10.37 -5.10
N LEU A 95 -1.05 10.42 -5.90
CA LEU A 95 -1.66 9.26 -6.54
C LEU A 95 -1.66 9.43 -8.06
N SER A 96 -0.94 8.55 -8.75
CA SER A 96 -0.95 8.43 -10.21
C SER A 96 -1.51 7.07 -10.57
N SER A 97 -2.65 7.05 -11.26
CA SER A 97 -3.32 5.82 -11.69
C SER A 97 -4.02 6.04 -13.02
N ALA A 98 -4.38 4.96 -13.73
CA ALA A 98 -5.22 5.07 -14.92
C ALA A 98 -6.66 5.46 -14.57
N SER A 99 -7.13 5.02 -13.41
CA SER A 99 -8.46 5.33 -12.87
C SER A 99 -8.49 5.11 -11.37
N LEU A 100 -9.33 5.89 -10.68
CA LEU A 100 -9.70 5.72 -9.28
C LEU A 100 -11.22 5.62 -9.18
N ASP A 101 -11.72 4.66 -8.41
CA ASP A 101 -13.15 4.54 -8.05
C ASP A 101 -13.51 5.14 -6.69
#